data_AF-A0A7M2QS88-F1
#
_entry.id   AF-A0A7M2QS88-F1
#
_cell.length_a   1.000
_cell.length_b   1.000
_cell.length_c   1.000
_cell.angle_alpha   90.00
_cell.angle_beta   90.00
_cell.angle_gamma   90.00
#
_symmetry.space_group_name_H-M   'P 1'
#
loop_
_entity.id
_entity.type
_entity.pdbx_description
1 polymer ?
#
loop_
_entity_poly.entity_id
_entity_poly.type
_entity_poly.pdbx_seq_one_letter_code
_entity_poly.pdbx_strand_id
1 'polypeptide(L)'
;MQKNNNTRIKLLRRLMLCSVLLIPSIITLTKTDIAQAANSKAKVGFQTTTKKPTTTKKTTTKKKVSQSYNVKNGKLYKGSKLYKKQKLYKGILYVDAKKATGQYTVSGNKRYYKSGILFTGLLEGYYYESGKEPGRYVVYKNKLYAPDGWPNEGYRIYNGLLYDGEDLNIGALIYQSKLYYGAKINSGYRIFEGELYYGANLRNSKTVYKDRLYINAKPNIGYTTYNKKLYDGSYLNEGYFLYNDILYNDADYNKGYTLFEDRLYNGKDENYGIAKFDGQYYYHTDIANGKYGGNLYEDGELVRKATTIKSIRIVDTKTLEVTYSQAVNNKKPLINVEKNGVLYTISAFKWNKAKTVSTFDISGSITAGKYNITIFGIDNIKLFGSIAVEGESALHIADANYGYEMVED
;
A
#
# COMPACT_ATOMS: atom_id res chain seq x y z
N MET A 1 -1.68 -41.92 33.03
CA MET A 1 -2.95 -42.37 32.43
C MET A 1 -3.67 -41.18 31.82
N GLN A 2 -3.69 -41.07 30.49
CA GLN A 2 -4.84 -40.64 29.67
C GLN A 2 -4.36 -40.61 28.21
N LYS A 3 -4.79 -41.62 27.45
CA LYS A 3 -4.59 -41.70 25.99
C LYS A 3 -5.78 -41.01 25.34
N ASN A 4 -5.53 -40.00 24.51
CA ASN A 4 -6.54 -39.44 23.63
C ASN A 4 -6.26 -39.87 22.19
N ASN A 5 -7.13 -40.75 21.69
CA ASN A 5 -7.18 -41.20 20.30
C ASN A 5 -7.97 -40.18 19.50
N ASN A 6 -7.37 -39.58 18.47
CA ASN A 6 -8.11 -38.86 17.44
C ASN A 6 -7.90 -39.52 16.07
N THR A 7 -9.00 -40.09 15.59
CA THR A 7 -9.22 -40.73 14.30
C THR A 7 -8.99 -39.77 13.12
N ARG A 8 -8.11 -40.18 12.20
CA ARG A 8 -7.90 -39.55 10.89
C ARG A 8 -8.99 -39.96 9.91
N ILE A 9 -9.84 -39.01 9.50
CA ILE A 9 -10.74 -39.15 8.36
C ILE A 9 -9.98 -38.77 7.08
N LYS A 10 -9.86 -39.73 6.15
CA LYS A 10 -9.35 -39.53 4.79
C LYS A 10 -10.40 -38.80 3.95
N LEU A 11 -10.07 -37.60 3.48
CA LEU A 11 -10.87 -36.92 2.45
C LEU A 11 -10.23 -37.12 1.07
N LEU A 12 -10.95 -37.84 0.20
CA LEU A 12 -10.65 -38.05 -1.21
C LEU A 12 -10.58 -36.73 -1.97
N ARG A 13 -9.41 -36.38 -2.52
CA ARG A 13 -9.27 -35.37 -3.57
C ARG A 13 -9.43 -36.05 -4.94
N ARG A 14 -10.54 -35.80 -5.64
CA ARG A 14 -10.63 -35.94 -7.11
C ARG A 14 -10.45 -34.54 -7.71
N LEU A 15 -9.29 -34.32 -8.33
CA LEU A 15 -9.03 -33.15 -9.17
C LEU A 15 -9.25 -33.59 -10.62
N MET A 16 -10.35 -33.17 -11.25
CA MET A 16 -10.55 -33.28 -12.70
C MET A 16 -9.88 -32.08 -13.36
N LEU A 17 -8.81 -32.35 -14.09
CA LEU A 17 -8.09 -31.38 -14.91
C LEU A 17 -8.79 -31.29 -16.27
N CYS A 18 -9.55 -30.21 -16.52
CA CYS A 18 -9.99 -29.85 -17.86
C CYS A 18 -9.39 -28.49 -18.22
N SER A 19 -8.25 -28.54 -18.89
CA SER A 19 -7.62 -27.42 -19.58
C SER A 19 -8.41 -27.07 -20.84
N VAL A 20 -9.08 -25.91 -20.86
CA VAL A 20 -9.60 -25.31 -22.10
C VAL A 20 -8.66 -24.17 -22.49
N LEU A 21 -7.92 -24.39 -23.58
CA LEU A 21 -7.19 -23.35 -24.30
C LEU A 21 -8.21 -22.38 -24.93
N LEU A 22 -8.21 -21.11 -24.50
CA LEU A 22 -8.94 -20.04 -25.15
C LEU A 22 -7.96 -19.08 -25.83
N ILE A 23 -8.03 -19.06 -27.16
CA ILE A 23 -7.30 -18.15 -28.03
C ILE A 23 -7.99 -16.78 -27.95
N PRO A 24 -7.28 -15.67 -27.69
CA PRO A 24 -7.89 -14.34 -27.74
C PRO A 24 -7.97 -13.86 -29.20
N SER A 25 -9.18 -13.79 -29.75
CA SER A 25 -9.45 -13.02 -30.97
C SER A 25 -9.65 -11.55 -30.59
N ILE A 26 -8.65 -10.72 -30.89
CA ILE A 26 -8.73 -9.26 -30.76
C ILE A 26 -9.57 -8.75 -31.93
N ILE A 27 -10.76 -8.21 -31.66
CA ILE A 27 -11.51 -7.40 -32.62
C ILE A 27 -11.29 -5.93 -32.25
N THR A 28 -10.46 -5.26 -33.04
CA THR A 28 -10.31 -3.81 -33.05
C THR A 28 -11.49 -3.18 -33.80
N LEU A 29 -12.35 -2.46 -33.09
CA LEU A 29 -13.36 -1.58 -33.68
C LEU A 29 -12.74 -0.20 -33.94
N THR A 30 -12.62 0.16 -35.22
CA THR A 30 -12.22 1.51 -35.64
C THR A 30 -13.44 2.43 -35.77
N LYS A 31 -13.19 3.73 -35.65
CA LYS A 31 -14.16 4.82 -35.42
C LYS A 31 -15.01 5.22 -36.64
N THR A 32 -15.34 4.31 -37.55
CA THR A 32 -16.00 4.64 -38.84
C THR A 32 -17.41 4.08 -39.06
N ASP A 33 -18.06 3.46 -38.06
CA ASP A 33 -19.41 2.89 -38.24
C ASP A 33 -20.55 3.61 -37.49
N ILE A 34 -20.37 4.89 -37.11
CA ILE A 34 -21.41 5.69 -36.42
C ILE A 34 -22.15 6.67 -37.37
N ALA A 35 -21.84 6.70 -38.67
CA ALA A 35 -22.41 7.69 -39.59
C ALA A 35 -23.11 7.11 -40.83
N GLN A 36 -24.03 6.15 -40.67
CA GLN A 36 -24.99 5.77 -41.73
C GLN A 36 -26.35 5.34 -41.16
N ALA A 37 -27.07 6.27 -40.53
CA ALA A 37 -28.51 6.10 -40.24
C ALA A 37 -29.29 7.43 -40.20
N ALA A 38 -28.80 8.45 -40.90
CA ALA A 38 -29.50 9.73 -41.03
C ALA A 38 -29.33 10.26 -42.45
N ASN A 39 -30.18 9.80 -43.37
CA ASN A 39 -30.76 10.56 -44.50
C ASN A 39 -31.20 9.64 -45.63
N SER A 40 -32.48 9.26 -45.64
CA SER A 40 -33.19 8.98 -46.88
C SER A 40 -34.64 9.47 -46.78
N LYS A 41 -34.81 10.78 -47.02
CA LYS A 41 -36.10 11.38 -47.37
C LYS A 41 -36.43 10.98 -48.81
N ALA A 42 -37.31 9.99 -49.00
CA ALA A 42 -37.90 9.72 -50.30
C ALA A 42 -39.09 10.66 -50.55
N LYS A 43 -38.89 11.57 -51.51
CA LYS A 43 -39.85 12.54 -52.04
C LYS A 43 -40.50 11.90 -53.28
N VAL A 44 -41.77 11.50 -53.20
CA VAL A 44 -42.49 10.95 -54.35
C VAL A 44 -43.19 12.10 -55.07
N GLY A 45 -42.71 12.42 -56.28
CA GLY A 45 -43.28 13.43 -57.17
C GLY A 45 -44.45 12.87 -57.97
N PHE A 46 -45.50 13.68 -58.07
CA PHE A 46 -46.60 13.51 -59.02
C PHE A 46 -46.15 13.95 -60.42
N GLN A 47 -46.45 13.16 -61.44
CA GLN A 47 -46.59 13.62 -62.83
C GLN A 47 -47.88 13.06 -63.44
N THR A 48 -48.57 13.91 -64.18
CA THR A 48 -49.89 13.71 -64.77
C THR A 48 -49.83 13.85 -66.30
N THR A 49 -50.78 13.17 -66.97
CA THR A 49 -51.29 13.33 -68.35
C THR A 49 -50.48 12.63 -69.49
N THR A 50 -51.04 12.02 -70.55
CA THR A 50 -52.34 12.20 -71.27
C THR A 50 -52.67 11.02 -72.23
N LYS A 51 -53.98 10.64 -72.33
CA LYS A 51 -54.84 10.08 -73.45
C LYS A 51 -54.31 9.04 -74.49
N LYS A 52 -54.92 7.83 -74.65
CA LYS A 52 -56.13 7.33 -75.43
C LYS A 52 -55.85 7.10 -76.95
N PRO A 53 -56.55 6.23 -77.75
CA PRO A 53 -57.68 5.29 -77.49
C PRO A 53 -57.70 3.91 -78.24
N THR A 54 -58.53 2.95 -77.79
CA THR A 54 -59.37 2.05 -78.66
C THR A 54 -60.34 1.17 -77.81
N THR A 55 -61.65 1.42 -77.95
CA THR A 55 -62.74 0.54 -78.47
C THR A 55 -63.45 -0.41 -77.49
N THR A 56 -64.60 0.10 -77.01
CA THR A 56 -65.93 -0.56 -76.92
C THR A 56 -66.06 -2.02 -76.49
N LYS A 57 -66.60 -2.22 -75.27
CA LYS A 57 -67.79 -3.06 -75.07
C LYS A 57 -68.59 -2.57 -73.86
N LYS A 58 -69.87 -2.28 -74.11
CA LYS A 58 -70.87 -1.83 -73.15
C LYS A 58 -71.34 -3.04 -72.34
N THR A 59 -71.07 -3.06 -71.04
CA THR A 59 -71.78 -3.93 -70.11
C THR A 59 -72.12 -3.11 -68.88
N THR A 60 -73.42 -2.87 -68.71
CA THR A 60 -74.04 -2.22 -67.55
C THR A 60 -73.82 -3.06 -66.30
N THR A 61 -72.91 -2.62 -65.43
CA THR A 61 -72.78 -3.18 -64.07
C THR A 61 -72.80 -2.06 -63.04
N LYS A 62 -73.79 -2.17 -62.15
CA LYS A 62 -74.12 -1.27 -61.04
C LYS A 62 -72.87 -0.65 -60.40
N LYS A 63 -72.87 0.69 -60.29
CA LYS A 63 -71.94 1.50 -59.49
C LYS A 63 -71.94 0.95 -58.06
N LYS A 64 -70.98 0.08 -57.74
CA LYS A 64 -70.76 -0.44 -56.40
C LYS A 64 -70.28 0.75 -55.58
N VAL A 65 -71.18 1.35 -54.78
CA VAL A 65 -70.80 2.32 -53.75
C VAL A 65 -69.67 1.66 -52.97
N SER A 66 -68.46 2.18 -53.09
CA SER A 66 -67.33 1.73 -52.30
C SER A 66 -67.76 1.96 -50.85
N GLN A 67 -68.08 0.88 -50.14
CA GLN A 67 -68.54 0.98 -48.76
C GLN A 67 -67.34 1.43 -47.93
N SER A 68 -67.22 2.74 -47.74
CA SER A 68 -66.20 3.35 -46.90
C SER A 68 -66.40 2.92 -45.46
N TYR A 69 -65.30 2.72 -44.75
CA TYR A 69 -65.31 2.47 -43.32
C TYR A 69 -65.38 3.80 -42.56
N ASN A 70 -66.19 3.85 -41.51
CA ASN A 70 -66.33 4.98 -40.60
C ASN A 70 -66.50 4.50 -39.15
N VAL A 71 -66.19 5.36 -38.18
CA VAL A 71 -66.32 5.06 -36.75
C VAL A 71 -67.42 5.95 -36.17
N LYS A 72 -68.40 5.35 -35.48
CA LYS A 72 -69.48 6.07 -34.78
C LYS A 72 -69.61 5.47 -33.38
N ASN A 73 -69.62 6.31 -32.34
CA ASN A 73 -69.72 5.89 -30.93
C ASN A 73 -68.71 4.79 -30.55
N GLY A 74 -67.46 4.94 -31.00
CA GLY A 74 -66.38 3.96 -30.75
C GLY A 74 -66.51 2.63 -31.50
N LYS A 75 -67.50 2.49 -32.39
CA LYS A 75 -67.72 1.27 -33.19
C LYS A 75 -67.42 1.47 -34.67
N LEU A 76 -66.84 0.45 -35.32
CA LEU A 76 -66.52 0.47 -36.75
C LEU A 76 -67.71 0.01 -37.60
N TYR A 77 -68.03 0.80 -38.62
CA TYR A 77 -69.07 0.54 -39.60
C TYR A 77 -68.47 0.42 -41.00
N LYS A 78 -69.14 -0.33 -41.86
CA LYS A 78 -68.89 -0.40 -43.30
C LYS A 78 -70.17 0.02 -44.02
N GLY A 79 -70.22 1.26 -44.49
CA GLY A 79 -71.50 1.92 -44.79
C GLY A 79 -72.34 2.11 -43.52
N SER A 80 -73.63 1.75 -43.54
CA SER A 80 -74.53 1.88 -42.37
C SER A 80 -74.53 0.67 -41.43
N LYS A 81 -73.79 -0.40 -41.74
CA LYS A 81 -73.79 -1.67 -40.98
C LYS A 81 -72.56 -1.80 -40.09
N LEU A 82 -72.75 -2.34 -38.89
CA LEU A 82 -71.66 -2.71 -37.98
C LEU A 82 -70.71 -3.70 -38.65
N TYR A 83 -69.42 -3.41 -38.60
CA TYR A 83 -68.40 -4.28 -39.19
C TYR A 83 -67.97 -5.35 -38.20
N LYS A 84 -68.56 -6.55 -38.33
CA LYS A 84 -68.34 -7.69 -37.42
C LYS A 84 -67.12 -8.57 -37.74
N LYS A 85 -66.10 -8.03 -38.42
CA LYS A 85 -64.87 -8.76 -38.73
C LYS A 85 -63.66 -7.99 -38.19
N GLN A 86 -62.50 -8.63 -38.18
CA GLN A 86 -61.25 -7.97 -37.86
C GLN A 86 -60.87 -6.96 -38.94
N LYS A 87 -60.59 -5.71 -38.56
CA LYS A 87 -60.07 -4.67 -39.47
C LYS A 87 -59.17 -3.68 -38.75
N LEU A 88 -57.95 -3.53 -39.26
CA LEU A 88 -57.12 -2.39 -38.95
C LEU A 88 -57.62 -1.18 -39.76
N TYR A 89 -58.07 -0.14 -39.06
CA TYR A 89 -58.57 1.10 -39.66
C TYR A 89 -57.94 2.29 -38.95
N LYS A 90 -57.20 3.11 -39.70
CA LYS A 90 -56.48 4.29 -39.18
C LYS A 90 -55.63 3.96 -37.93
N GLY A 91 -54.88 2.86 -37.98
CA GLY A 91 -53.98 2.44 -36.89
C GLY A 91 -54.67 1.78 -35.69
N ILE A 92 -56.01 1.64 -35.70
CA ILE A 92 -56.78 1.00 -34.63
C ILE A 92 -57.36 -0.31 -35.15
N LEU A 93 -57.06 -1.40 -34.45
CA LEU A 93 -57.65 -2.71 -34.68
C LEU A 93 -59.05 -2.75 -34.10
N TYR A 94 -60.04 -3.04 -34.96
CA TYR A 94 -61.40 -3.33 -34.56
C TYR A 94 -61.71 -4.82 -34.75
N VAL A 95 -62.37 -5.42 -33.76
CA VAL A 95 -62.90 -6.79 -33.78
C VAL A 95 -64.34 -6.71 -33.29
N ASP A 96 -65.27 -7.32 -34.01
CA ASP A 96 -66.71 -7.22 -33.75
C ASP A 96 -67.19 -5.78 -33.58
N ALA A 97 -66.73 -4.93 -34.49
CA ALA A 97 -66.92 -3.49 -34.52
C ALA A 97 -66.37 -2.72 -33.31
N LYS A 98 -65.79 -3.35 -32.28
CA LYS A 98 -65.22 -2.67 -31.10
C LYS A 98 -63.70 -2.59 -31.19
N LYS A 99 -63.09 -1.63 -30.49
CA LYS A 99 -61.63 -1.57 -30.33
C LYS A 99 -61.15 -2.88 -29.67
N ALA A 100 -60.17 -3.52 -30.29
CA ALA A 100 -59.70 -4.84 -29.88
C ALA A 100 -58.86 -4.77 -28.59
N THR A 101 -59.09 -5.71 -27.66
CA THR A 101 -58.22 -5.94 -26.50
C THR A 101 -57.95 -7.43 -26.39
N GLY A 102 -56.68 -7.84 -26.43
CA GLY A 102 -56.28 -9.25 -26.47
C GLY A 102 -55.28 -9.57 -27.59
N GLN A 103 -54.97 -10.85 -27.78
CA GLN A 103 -54.05 -11.33 -28.82
C GLN A 103 -54.77 -11.54 -30.16
N TYR A 104 -54.26 -10.93 -31.23
CA TYR A 104 -54.81 -11.03 -32.58
C TYR A 104 -53.71 -11.18 -33.62
N THR A 105 -53.96 -11.94 -34.68
CA THR A 105 -53.05 -12.07 -35.82
C THR A 105 -53.40 -11.02 -36.87
N VAL A 106 -52.51 -10.04 -37.08
CA VAL A 106 -52.65 -9.00 -38.11
C VAL A 106 -51.44 -9.11 -39.05
N SER A 107 -51.71 -9.26 -40.34
CA SER A 107 -50.66 -9.42 -41.37
C SER A 107 -49.66 -10.55 -41.02
N GLY A 108 -50.18 -11.70 -40.60
CA GLY A 108 -49.38 -12.89 -40.24
C GLY A 108 -48.69 -12.84 -38.87
N ASN A 109 -48.78 -11.73 -38.13
CA ASN A 109 -48.09 -11.56 -36.86
C ASN A 109 -49.07 -11.55 -35.69
N LYS A 110 -48.91 -12.46 -34.73
CA LYS A 110 -49.66 -12.46 -33.46
C LYS A 110 -49.19 -11.28 -32.61
N ARG A 111 -50.09 -10.39 -32.22
CA ARG A 111 -49.80 -9.21 -31.39
C ARG A 111 -50.90 -8.99 -30.36
N TYR A 112 -50.52 -8.53 -29.18
CA TYR A 112 -51.43 -8.05 -28.16
C TYR A 112 -51.83 -6.59 -28.44
N TYR A 113 -53.13 -6.34 -28.47
CA TYR A 113 -53.72 -5.01 -28.60
C TYR A 113 -54.41 -4.63 -27.29
N LYS A 114 -54.38 -3.35 -26.91
CA LYS A 114 -55.16 -2.79 -25.81
C LYS A 114 -55.90 -1.57 -26.33
N SER A 115 -57.23 -1.57 -26.29
CA SER A 115 -58.06 -0.50 -26.88
C SER A 115 -57.74 -0.23 -28.37
N GLY A 116 -57.48 -1.30 -29.11
CA GLY A 116 -57.26 -1.31 -30.55
C GLY A 116 -55.87 -0.84 -31.00
N ILE A 117 -54.98 -0.44 -30.09
CA ILE A 117 -53.59 -0.10 -30.42
C ILE A 117 -52.64 -1.20 -29.92
N LEU A 118 -51.46 -1.32 -30.54
CA LEU A 118 -50.42 -2.25 -30.07
C LEU A 118 -50.01 -1.89 -28.64
N PHE A 119 -49.97 -2.90 -27.77
CA PHE A 119 -49.68 -2.69 -26.36
C PHE A 119 -48.18 -2.64 -26.09
N THR A 120 -47.74 -1.63 -25.34
CA THR A 120 -46.39 -1.59 -24.74
C THR A 120 -46.53 -1.33 -23.25
N GLY A 121 -45.88 -2.15 -22.43
CA GLY A 121 -45.97 -2.10 -20.98
C GLY A 121 -46.24 -3.46 -20.36
N LEU A 122 -46.67 -3.46 -19.09
CA LEU A 122 -46.83 -4.68 -18.31
C LEU A 122 -48.26 -5.21 -18.34
N LEU A 123 -48.37 -6.51 -18.57
CA LEU A 123 -49.59 -7.28 -18.42
C LEU A 123 -49.25 -8.52 -17.60
N GLU A 124 -49.83 -8.65 -16.41
CA GLU A 124 -49.63 -9.82 -15.53
C GLU A 124 -48.14 -10.12 -15.24
N GLY A 125 -47.33 -9.06 -15.08
CA GLY A 125 -45.87 -9.16 -14.85
C GLY A 125 -45.03 -9.31 -16.12
N TYR A 126 -45.66 -9.59 -17.26
CA TYR A 126 -44.99 -9.73 -18.55
C TYR A 126 -44.91 -8.41 -19.30
N TYR A 127 -43.71 -8.03 -19.75
CA TYR A 127 -43.46 -6.86 -20.56
C TYR A 127 -43.67 -7.13 -22.05
N TYR A 128 -44.60 -6.35 -22.63
CA TYR A 128 -44.81 -6.29 -24.07
C TYR A 128 -44.17 -5.03 -24.64
N GLU A 129 -43.58 -5.16 -25.83
CA GLU A 129 -43.16 -4.05 -26.69
C GLU A 129 -43.85 -4.17 -28.04
N SER A 130 -44.69 -3.18 -28.38
CA SER A 130 -45.45 -3.18 -29.64
C SER A 130 -46.24 -4.48 -29.85
N GLY A 131 -46.90 -4.94 -28.79
CA GLY A 131 -47.80 -6.09 -28.76
C GLY A 131 -47.11 -7.45 -28.80
N LYS A 132 -45.79 -7.55 -28.61
CA LYS A 132 -45.09 -8.84 -28.52
C LYS A 132 -43.98 -8.79 -27.47
N GLU A 133 -43.30 -9.92 -27.27
CA GLU A 133 -42.06 -9.98 -26.50
C GLU A 133 -40.98 -9.04 -27.07
N PRO A 134 -40.13 -8.44 -26.21
CA PRO A 134 -39.15 -7.43 -26.64
C PRO A 134 -38.02 -8.00 -27.51
N GLY A 135 -37.71 -9.30 -27.38
CA GLY A 135 -36.61 -9.97 -28.09
C GLY A 135 -35.21 -9.51 -27.64
N ARG A 136 -35.13 -8.69 -26.60
CA ARG A 136 -33.90 -8.19 -25.96
C ARG A 136 -34.21 -7.80 -24.51
N TYR A 137 -33.15 -7.63 -23.72
CA TYR A 137 -33.28 -7.04 -22.40
C TYR A 137 -33.78 -5.59 -22.49
N VAL A 138 -34.76 -5.25 -21.65
CA VAL A 138 -35.35 -3.91 -21.58
C VAL A 138 -35.50 -3.49 -20.12
N VAL A 139 -35.19 -2.23 -19.83
CA VAL A 139 -35.50 -1.63 -18.53
C VAL A 139 -36.83 -0.88 -18.66
N TYR A 140 -37.82 -1.25 -17.84
CA TYR A 140 -39.11 -0.58 -17.76
C TYR A 140 -39.44 -0.29 -16.30
N LYS A 141 -39.69 0.98 -15.97
CA LYS A 141 -39.94 1.42 -14.58
C LYS A 141 -38.88 0.91 -13.59
N ASN A 142 -37.61 1.05 -13.97
CA ASN A 142 -36.43 0.62 -13.20
C ASN A 142 -36.30 -0.89 -12.97
N LYS A 143 -37.11 -1.71 -13.66
CA LYS A 143 -37.03 -3.17 -13.62
C LYS A 143 -36.49 -3.72 -14.94
N LEU A 144 -35.58 -4.69 -14.84
CA LEU A 144 -35.01 -5.38 -15.99
C LEU A 144 -35.89 -6.55 -16.39
N TYR A 145 -36.31 -6.57 -17.66
CA TYR A 145 -37.05 -7.66 -18.28
C TYR A 145 -36.17 -8.38 -19.28
N ALA A 146 -36.29 -9.69 -19.33
CA ALA A 146 -35.60 -10.59 -20.23
C ALA A 146 -36.15 -10.51 -21.67
N PRO A 147 -35.44 -11.07 -22.68
CA PRO A 147 -35.87 -11.06 -24.08
C PRO A 147 -37.25 -11.67 -24.33
N ASP A 148 -37.66 -12.61 -23.49
CA ASP A 148 -38.96 -13.28 -23.52
C ASP A 148 -40.06 -12.47 -22.84
N GLY A 149 -39.78 -11.29 -22.29
CA GLY A 149 -40.74 -10.39 -21.66
C GLY A 149 -40.96 -10.61 -20.16
N TRP A 150 -40.46 -11.69 -19.56
CA TRP A 150 -40.56 -11.89 -18.11
C TRP A 150 -39.53 -11.04 -17.35
N PRO A 151 -39.74 -10.76 -16.06
CA PRO A 151 -38.70 -10.23 -15.18
C PRO A 151 -37.39 -10.99 -15.33
N ASN A 152 -36.25 -10.28 -15.36
CA ASN A 152 -34.95 -10.94 -15.34
C ASN A 152 -34.82 -11.77 -14.06
N GLU A 153 -34.26 -12.97 -14.19
CA GLU A 153 -33.97 -13.84 -13.05
C GLU A 153 -32.46 -13.87 -12.79
N GLY A 154 -32.07 -13.85 -11.52
CA GLY A 154 -30.67 -13.89 -11.09
C GLY A 154 -29.83 -12.68 -11.52
N TYR A 155 -28.51 -12.83 -11.44
CA TYR A 155 -27.58 -11.72 -11.64
C TYR A 155 -27.26 -11.42 -13.11
N ARG A 156 -27.37 -10.14 -13.50
CA ARG A 156 -27.07 -9.70 -14.87
C ARG A 156 -26.49 -8.30 -14.93
N ILE A 157 -25.50 -8.09 -15.80
CA ILE A 157 -25.03 -6.76 -16.17
C ILE A 157 -25.81 -6.27 -17.39
N TYR A 158 -26.44 -5.10 -17.27
CA TYR A 158 -27.10 -4.41 -18.38
C TYR A 158 -26.84 -2.91 -18.30
N ASN A 159 -26.37 -2.32 -19.40
CA ASN A 159 -25.96 -0.91 -19.47
C ASN A 159 -24.98 -0.50 -18.34
N GLY A 160 -24.05 -1.40 -17.99
CA GLY A 160 -23.04 -1.17 -16.96
C GLY A 160 -23.56 -1.24 -15.51
N LEU A 161 -24.81 -1.64 -15.30
CA LEU A 161 -25.41 -1.84 -13.99
C LEU A 161 -25.67 -3.33 -13.73
N LEU A 162 -25.35 -3.78 -12.51
CA LEU A 162 -25.65 -5.11 -12.03
C LEU A 162 -27.07 -5.14 -11.44
N TYR A 163 -27.88 -6.04 -11.98
CA TYR A 163 -29.21 -6.39 -11.51
C TYR A 163 -29.15 -7.71 -10.72
N ASP A 164 -29.98 -7.80 -9.69
CA ASP A 164 -30.30 -9.03 -8.95
C ASP A 164 -31.78 -9.32 -9.16
N GLY A 165 -32.08 -10.27 -10.05
CA GLY A 165 -33.40 -10.42 -10.61
C GLY A 165 -33.77 -9.21 -11.47
N GLU A 166 -34.98 -8.71 -11.31
CA GLU A 166 -35.45 -7.53 -12.06
C GLU A 166 -34.98 -6.21 -11.46
N ASP A 167 -34.54 -6.20 -10.19
CA ASP A 167 -34.14 -4.99 -9.49
C ASP A 167 -32.63 -4.77 -9.56
N LEU A 168 -32.20 -3.54 -9.31
CA LEU A 168 -30.78 -3.22 -9.20
C LEU A 168 -30.18 -3.87 -7.95
N ASN A 169 -28.98 -4.43 -8.06
CA ASN A 169 -28.25 -4.91 -6.88
C ASN A 169 -28.05 -3.75 -5.89
N ILE A 170 -28.33 -3.97 -4.62
CA ILE A 170 -28.15 -2.98 -3.55
C ILE A 170 -27.01 -3.32 -2.60
N GLY A 171 -26.51 -4.56 -2.63
CA GLY A 171 -25.49 -5.07 -1.71
C GLY A 171 -24.07 -5.09 -2.27
N ALA A 172 -23.14 -5.61 -1.48
CA ALA A 172 -21.83 -6.03 -1.97
C ALA A 172 -21.89 -7.48 -2.46
N LEU A 173 -21.32 -7.75 -3.64
CA LEU A 173 -21.29 -9.09 -4.23
C LEU A 173 -20.09 -9.20 -5.18
N ILE A 174 -19.50 -10.39 -5.27
CA ILE A 174 -18.58 -10.75 -6.35
C ILE A 174 -19.36 -11.35 -7.51
N TYR A 175 -19.34 -10.70 -8.67
CA TYR A 175 -19.93 -11.21 -9.90
C TYR A 175 -18.90 -11.14 -11.03
N GLN A 176 -18.66 -12.27 -11.71
CA GLN A 176 -17.62 -12.39 -12.74
C GLN A 176 -16.25 -11.89 -12.26
N SER A 177 -15.84 -12.33 -11.07
CA SER A 177 -14.57 -11.97 -10.41
C SER A 177 -14.37 -10.48 -10.13
N LYS A 178 -15.45 -9.69 -10.12
CA LYS A 178 -15.43 -8.26 -9.82
C LYS A 178 -16.33 -7.97 -8.62
N LEU A 179 -15.82 -7.19 -7.68
CA LEU A 179 -16.62 -6.67 -6.58
C LEU A 179 -17.52 -5.53 -7.07
N TYR A 180 -18.83 -5.72 -6.90
CA TYR A 180 -19.84 -4.70 -7.03
C TYR A 180 -20.23 -4.18 -5.66
N TYR A 181 -20.55 -2.89 -5.58
CA TYR A 181 -21.16 -2.28 -4.41
C TYR A 181 -22.40 -1.50 -4.85
N GLY A 182 -23.58 -2.06 -4.54
CA GLY A 182 -24.80 -1.74 -5.25
C GLY A 182 -24.71 -2.15 -6.72
N ALA A 183 -25.37 -1.42 -7.60
CA ALA A 183 -25.45 -1.77 -9.01
C ALA A 183 -24.15 -1.51 -9.79
N LYS A 184 -23.16 -0.83 -9.20
CA LYS A 184 -21.93 -0.45 -9.89
C LYS A 184 -20.74 -1.22 -9.35
N ILE A 185 -19.71 -1.33 -10.19
CA ILE A 185 -18.39 -1.81 -9.77
C ILE A 185 -17.90 -0.93 -8.61
N ASN A 186 -17.39 -1.55 -7.55
CA ASN A 186 -16.75 -0.83 -6.46
C ASN A 186 -15.59 0.01 -7.00
N SER A 187 -15.43 1.26 -6.56
CA SER A 187 -14.43 2.20 -7.12
C SER A 187 -13.27 2.52 -6.18
N GLY A 188 -13.35 2.17 -4.88
CA GLY A 188 -12.36 2.52 -3.87
C GLY A 188 -12.01 1.35 -2.95
N TYR A 189 -11.48 1.68 -1.77
CA TYR A 189 -11.18 0.66 -0.77
C TYR A 189 -12.44 0.14 -0.10
N ARG A 190 -12.56 -1.19 -0.02
CA ARG A 190 -13.67 -1.86 0.67
C ARG A 190 -13.21 -3.20 1.23
N ILE A 191 -13.68 -3.51 2.43
CA ILE A 191 -13.54 -4.86 3.00
C ILE A 191 -14.81 -5.62 2.65
N PHE A 192 -14.66 -6.79 2.04
CA PHE A 192 -15.74 -7.72 1.75
C PHE A 192 -15.24 -9.13 2.07
N GLU A 193 -16.03 -9.88 2.87
CA GLU A 193 -15.66 -11.23 3.33
C GLU A 193 -14.24 -11.33 3.96
N GLY A 194 -13.82 -10.25 4.64
CA GLY A 194 -12.51 -10.17 5.31
C GLY A 194 -11.34 -9.78 4.40
N GLU A 195 -11.57 -9.61 3.09
CA GLU A 195 -10.54 -9.24 2.13
C GLU A 195 -10.67 -7.77 1.68
N LEU A 196 -9.54 -7.10 1.50
CA LEU A 196 -9.44 -5.72 1.06
C LEU A 196 -9.39 -5.65 -0.48
N TYR A 197 -10.37 -4.94 -1.03
CA TYR A 197 -10.47 -4.60 -2.44
C TYR A 197 -10.04 -3.16 -2.68
N TYR A 198 -9.49 -2.89 -3.87
CA TYR A 198 -9.39 -1.54 -4.43
C TYR A 198 -10.03 -1.55 -5.81
N GLY A 199 -11.14 -0.83 -5.95
CA GLY A 199 -11.97 -0.96 -7.14
C GLY A 199 -12.64 -2.33 -7.18
N ALA A 200 -12.69 -2.95 -8.37
CA ALA A 200 -13.31 -4.25 -8.57
C ALA A 200 -12.51 -5.44 -8.03
N ASN A 201 -11.22 -5.25 -7.76
CA ASN A 201 -10.26 -6.34 -7.61
C ASN A 201 -9.66 -6.38 -6.19
N LEU A 202 -9.19 -7.56 -5.81
CA LEU A 202 -8.40 -7.75 -4.59
C LEU A 202 -7.13 -6.90 -4.64
N ARG A 203 -6.74 -6.38 -3.48
CA ARG A 203 -5.54 -5.56 -3.34
C ARG A 203 -4.29 -6.43 -3.22
N ASN A 204 -3.41 -6.43 -4.22
CA ASN A 204 -2.22 -7.30 -4.25
C ASN A 204 -0.94 -6.62 -3.72
N SER A 205 -1.04 -5.76 -2.71
CA SER A 205 0.13 -5.07 -2.12
C SER A 205 -0.09 -4.71 -0.66
N LYS A 206 1.00 -4.36 0.05
CA LYS A 206 0.93 -3.78 1.39
C LYS A 206 0.14 -2.46 1.35
N THR A 207 -0.92 -2.36 2.15
CA THR A 207 -1.80 -1.18 2.18
C THR A 207 -2.34 -0.99 3.59
N VAL A 208 -2.31 0.25 4.09
CA VAL A 208 -3.00 0.61 5.35
C VAL A 208 -4.40 1.11 5.01
N TYR A 209 -5.42 0.52 5.63
CA TYR A 209 -6.79 0.95 5.49
C TYR A 209 -7.50 0.85 6.83
N LYS A 210 -8.12 1.96 7.28
CA LYS A 210 -8.74 2.08 8.61
C LYS A 210 -7.80 1.58 9.72
N ASP A 211 -6.58 2.13 9.71
CA ASP A 211 -5.52 1.87 10.70
C ASP A 211 -5.06 0.41 10.81
N ARG A 212 -5.38 -0.40 9.78
CA ARG A 212 -4.96 -1.79 9.69
C ARG A 212 -4.11 -2.03 8.46
N LEU A 213 -2.97 -2.70 8.64
CA LEU A 213 -2.13 -3.16 7.54
C LEU A 213 -2.71 -4.44 6.93
N TYR A 214 -2.89 -4.39 5.62
CA TYR A 214 -3.25 -5.53 4.79
C TYR A 214 -2.07 -5.90 3.88
N ILE A 215 -1.82 -7.20 3.72
CA ILE A 215 -0.87 -7.76 2.74
C ILE A 215 -1.66 -8.70 1.82
N ASN A 216 -1.66 -8.41 0.52
CA ASN A 216 -2.36 -9.22 -0.48
C ASN A 216 -3.83 -9.47 -0.08
N ALA A 217 -4.54 -8.36 0.15
CA ALA A 217 -5.93 -8.27 0.54
C ALA A 217 -6.28 -8.80 1.94
N LYS A 218 -5.38 -9.51 2.62
CA LYS A 218 -5.64 -10.06 3.95
C LYS A 218 -5.03 -9.20 5.04
N PRO A 219 -5.65 -9.10 6.23
CA PRO A 219 -5.02 -8.46 7.38
C PRO A 219 -3.64 -9.10 7.64
N ASN A 220 -2.62 -8.28 7.90
CA ASN A 220 -1.29 -8.79 8.21
C ASN A 220 -1.31 -9.66 9.47
N ILE A 221 -0.49 -10.71 9.48
CA ILE A 221 -0.29 -11.63 10.60
C ILE A 221 1.19 -11.64 10.94
N GLY A 222 1.52 -11.51 12.23
CA GLY A 222 2.90 -11.41 12.72
C GLY A 222 3.57 -10.07 12.42
N TYR A 223 4.87 -9.99 12.74
CA TYR A 223 5.62 -8.75 12.65
C TYR A 223 6.08 -8.42 11.23
N THR A 224 5.88 -7.17 10.80
CA THR A 224 6.42 -6.67 9.54
C THR A 224 6.60 -5.17 9.58
N THR A 225 7.42 -4.64 8.67
CA THR A 225 7.55 -3.20 8.47
C THR A 225 6.80 -2.73 7.22
N TYR A 226 6.21 -1.55 7.30
CA TYR A 226 5.63 -0.84 6.17
C TYR A 226 5.70 0.67 6.41
N ASN A 227 6.18 1.43 5.41
CA ASN A 227 6.41 2.87 5.52
C ASN A 227 7.20 3.27 6.79
N LYS A 228 8.28 2.53 7.07
CA LYS A 228 9.18 2.71 8.24
C LYS A 228 8.53 2.50 9.61
N LYS A 229 7.31 1.96 9.66
CA LYS A 229 6.64 1.57 10.91
C LYS A 229 6.61 0.07 11.09
N LEU A 230 6.82 -0.41 12.32
CA LEU A 230 6.62 -1.79 12.72
C LEU A 230 5.15 -2.03 13.04
N TYR A 231 4.64 -3.15 12.51
CA TYR A 231 3.29 -3.63 12.77
C TYR A 231 3.38 -4.98 13.48
N ASP A 232 2.59 -5.16 14.54
CA ASP A 232 2.28 -6.45 15.14
C ASP A 232 0.92 -6.92 14.63
N GLY A 233 0.94 -7.96 13.80
CA GLY A 233 -0.21 -8.34 13.01
C GLY A 233 -0.68 -7.16 12.17
N SER A 234 -1.96 -6.82 12.24
CA SER A 234 -2.52 -5.75 11.41
C SER A 234 -2.39 -4.36 12.02
N TYR A 235 -1.93 -4.22 13.26
CA TYR A 235 -1.87 -2.94 13.96
C TYR A 235 -0.44 -2.49 14.12
N LEU A 236 -0.26 -1.21 14.42
CA LEU A 236 1.03 -0.68 14.81
C LEU A 236 1.51 -1.38 16.08
N ASN A 237 2.81 -1.69 16.15
CA ASN A 237 3.41 -2.27 17.36
C ASN A 237 3.29 -1.28 18.53
N GLU A 238 3.11 -1.80 19.74
CA GLU A 238 3.09 -1.04 21.00
C GLU A 238 4.18 -1.57 21.92
N GLY A 239 4.90 -0.67 22.60
CA GLY A 239 6.02 -1.00 23.47
C GLY A 239 7.31 -1.37 22.74
N TYR A 240 8.31 -1.82 23.50
CA TYR A 240 9.61 -2.18 22.96
C TYR A 240 9.60 -3.54 22.27
N PHE A 241 10.17 -3.62 21.06
CA PHE A 241 10.32 -4.88 20.35
C PHE A 241 11.55 -4.88 19.44
N LEU A 242 12.29 -5.99 19.42
CA LEU A 242 13.44 -6.18 18.54
C LEU A 242 13.01 -6.92 17.26
N TYR A 243 13.13 -6.26 16.11
CA TYR A 243 12.79 -6.85 14.82
C TYR A 243 13.90 -6.63 13.80
N ASN A 244 14.52 -7.72 13.33
CA ASN A 244 15.70 -7.71 12.46
C ASN A 244 16.82 -6.81 13.04
N ASP A 245 17.17 -7.06 14.31
CA ASP A 245 18.25 -6.36 15.04
C ASP A 245 18.04 -4.85 15.21
N ILE A 246 16.81 -4.36 14.97
CA ILE A 246 16.41 -2.98 15.16
C ILE A 246 15.43 -2.91 16.33
N LEU A 247 15.76 -2.11 17.34
CA LEU A 247 14.87 -1.84 18.46
C LEU A 247 13.83 -0.78 18.08
N TYR A 248 12.57 -1.16 18.18
CA TYR A 248 11.43 -0.26 18.05
C TYR A 248 10.91 0.12 19.43
N ASN A 249 10.37 1.34 19.53
CA ASN A 249 9.55 1.78 20.65
C ASN A 249 8.20 2.18 20.05
N ASP A 250 7.17 1.41 20.39
CA ASP A 250 5.93 1.33 19.62
C ASP A 250 6.23 0.98 18.16
N ALA A 251 5.64 1.70 17.22
CA ALA A 251 5.81 1.43 15.79
C ALA A 251 7.07 2.07 15.18
N ASP A 252 7.67 3.03 15.87
CA ASP A 252 8.79 3.80 15.35
C ASP A 252 10.10 3.29 15.97
N TYR A 253 11.23 3.68 15.39
CA TYR A 253 12.53 3.33 15.96
C TYR A 253 12.67 3.91 17.37
N ASN A 254 13.28 3.14 18.27
CA ASN A 254 13.68 3.67 19.56
C ASN A 254 14.63 4.88 19.38
N LYS A 255 14.56 5.83 20.31
CA LYS A 255 15.38 7.04 20.32
C LYS A 255 16.05 7.19 21.68
N GLY A 256 17.35 7.53 21.66
CA GLY A 256 18.13 7.69 22.88
C GLY A 256 18.41 6.35 23.57
N TYR A 257 18.92 6.44 24.80
CA TYR A 257 19.31 5.27 25.57
C TYR A 257 18.11 4.58 26.22
N THR A 258 18.07 3.25 26.14
CA THR A 258 17.11 2.42 26.87
C THR A 258 17.70 1.03 27.14
N LEU A 259 17.23 0.38 28.20
CA LEU A 259 17.46 -1.04 28.43
C LEU A 259 16.31 -1.85 27.81
N PHE A 260 16.67 -2.89 27.07
CA PHE A 260 15.72 -3.90 26.58
C PHE A 260 16.39 -5.27 26.70
N GLU A 261 15.72 -6.20 27.39
CA GLU A 261 16.27 -7.53 27.69
C GLU A 261 17.70 -7.48 28.26
N ASP A 262 17.92 -6.61 29.25
CA ASP A 262 19.20 -6.38 29.95
C ASP A 262 20.35 -5.86 29.07
N ARG A 263 20.05 -5.39 27.86
CA ARG A 263 21.02 -4.83 26.91
C ARG A 263 20.76 -3.34 26.69
N LEU A 264 21.82 -2.53 26.72
CA LEU A 264 21.72 -1.09 26.44
C LEU A 264 21.68 -0.82 24.94
N TYR A 265 20.65 -0.13 24.50
CA TYR A 265 20.50 0.37 23.12
C TYR A 265 20.72 1.88 23.07
N ASN A 266 21.23 2.39 21.95
CA ASN A 266 21.29 3.81 21.64
C ASN A 266 20.52 4.11 20.36
N GLY A 267 19.29 4.57 20.53
CA GLY A 267 18.34 4.64 19.44
C GLY A 267 17.93 3.24 19.01
N LYS A 268 17.99 2.98 17.70
CA LYS A 268 17.50 1.73 17.12
C LYS A 268 18.50 0.58 17.20
N ASP A 269 19.78 0.90 17.42
CA ASP A 269 20.89 -0.04 17.39
C ASP A 269 21.40 -0.26 18.82
N GLU A 270 22.11 -1.36 19.05
CA GLU A 270 22.81 -1.61 20.31
C GLU A 270 23.80 -0.47 20.62
N ASN A 271 23.98 -0.14 21.90
CA ASN A 271 24.98 0.86 22.27
C ASN A 271 26.38 0.36 21.91
N TYR A 272 27.25 1.28 21.50
CA TYR A 272 28.65 1.01 21.21
C TYR A 272 29.54 1.96 22.02
N GLY A 273 30.55 1.39 22.70
CA GLY A 273 31.46 2.14 23.58
C GLY A 273 30.87 2.39 24.97
N ILE A 274 31.50 3.30 25.73
CA ILE A 274 31.09 3.64 27.09
C ILE A 274 29.95 4.67 27.07
N ALA A 275 28.85 4.36 27.76
CA ALA A 275 27.74 5.28 27.98
C ALA A 275 27.26 5.22 29.43
N LYS A 276 26.70 6.32 29.94
CA LYS A 276 26.04 6.36 31.26
C LYS A 276 24.53 6.40 31.07
N PHE A 277 23.81 5.44 31.65
CA PHE A 277 22.36 5.36 31.61
C PHE A 277 21.84 4.97 33.00
N ASP A 278 20.81 5.67 33.46
CA ASP A 278 20.18 5.48 34.77
C ASP A 278 21.18 5.30 35.94
N GLY A 279 22.22 6.15 35.97
CA GLY A 279 23.24 6.12 37.02
C GLY A 279 24.39 5.15 36.80
N GLN A 280 24.24 4.12 35.96
CA GLN A 280 25.26 3.10 35.69
C GLN A 280 25.99 3.34 34.37
N TYR A 281 27.25 2.91 34.31
CA TYR A 281 28.06 2.87 33.10
C TYR A 281 27.91 1.52 32.41
N TYR A 282 27.79 1.55 31.09
CA TYR A 282 27.71 0.40 30.22
C TYR A 282 28.85 0.46 29.20
N TYR A 283 29.43 -0.69 28.86
CA TYR A 283 30.34 -0.85 27.74
C TYR A 283 29.68 -1.71 26.68
N HIS A 284 29.45 -1.13 25.50
CA HIS A 284 28.52 -1.70 24.53
C HIS A 284 27.13 -1.92 25.15
N THR A 285 26.62 -3.15 25.16
CA THR A 285 25.30 -3.47 25.72
C THR A 285 25.31 -3.75 27.21
N ASP A 286 26.46 -4.07 27.79
CA ASP A 286 26.55 -4.69 29.11
C ASP A 286 27.05 -3.70 30.17
N ILE A 287 26.75 -3.98 31.44
CA ILE A 287 27.25 -3.18 32.56
C ILE A 287 28.78 -3.13 32.51
N ALA A 288 29.36 -1.93 32.55
CA ALA A 288 30.79 -1.74 32.41
C ALA A 288 31.51 -2.34 33.63
N ASN A 289 32.36 -3.33 33.38
CA ASN A 289 33.23 -3.93 34.38
C ASN A 289 34.62 -4.18 33.79
N GLY A 290 35.59 -3.36 34.17
CA GLY A 290 36.95 -3.39 33.62
C GLY A 290 37.49 -2.01 33.25
N LYS A 291 38.55 -1.99 32.43
CA LYS A 291 39.23 -0.76 32.02
C LYS A 291 38.81 -0.35 30.61
N TYR A 292 38.27 0.86 30.47
CA TYR A 292 37.86 1.42 29.20
C TYR A 292 38.21 2.90 29.15
N GLY A 293 38.87 3.36 28.08
CA GLY A 293 39.24 4.77 28.02
C GLY A 293 40.30 5.18 29.06
N GLY A 294 41.06 4.23 29.62
CA GLY A 294 41.94 4.43 30.78
C GLY A 294 41.21 4.53 32.14
N ASN A 295 39.89 4.72 32.14
CA ASN A 295 39.05 4.67 33.33
C ASN A 295 38.86 3.21 33.79
N LEU A 296 38.70 2.99 35.10
CA LEU A 296 38.32 1.71 35.69
C LEU A 296 36.87 1.79 36.16
N TYR A 297 36.08 0.80 35.75
CA TYR A 297 34.69 0.61 36.14
C TYR A 297 34.54 -0.72 36.86
N GLU A 298 33.72 -0.76 37.90
CA GLU A 298 33.35 -1.97 38.62
C GLU A 298 31.82 -1.95 38.78
N ASP A 299 31.15 -2.99 38.29
CA ASP A 299 29.69 -3.15 38.35
C ASP A 299 28.89 -1.89 37.93
N GLY A 300 29.37 -1.22 36.88
CA GLY A 300 28.71 -0.02 36.33
C GLY A 300 29.05 1.28 37.05
N GLU A 301 29.92 1.27 38.05
CA GLU A 301 30.39 2.49 38.71
C GLU A 301 31.78 2.88 38.23
N LEU A 302 32.02 4.19 38.06
CA LEU A 302 33.35 4.72 37.79
C LEU A 302 34.17 4.75 39.09
N VAL A 303 35.03 3.76 39.29
CA VAL A 303 35.86 3.62 40.49
C VAL A 303 37.12 4.48 40.41
N ARG A 304 37.72 4.62 39.22
CA ARG A 304 38.95 5.40 39.03
C ARG A 304 39.01 6.04 37.64
N LYS A 305 39.35 7.33 37.58
CA LYS A 305 39.59 8.03 36.32
C LYS A 305 40.93 7.64 35.69
N ALA A 306 41.06 7.85 34.38
CA ALA A 306 42.31 7.72 33.66
C ALA A 306 43.39 8.62 34.27
N THR A 307 44.61 8.11 34.35
CA THR A 307 45.76 8.94 34.72
C THR A 307 46.02 9.98 33.62
N THR A 308 46.33 11.22 34.00
CA THR A 308 46.74 12.27 33.06
C THR A 308 48.04 12.92 33.51
N ILE A 309 48.73 13.63 32.62
CA ILE A 309 49.87 14.48 32.99
C ILE A 309 49.31 15.77 33.61
N LYS A 310 49.80 16.16 34.79
CA LYS A 310 49.51 17.43 35.46
C LYS A 310 50.56 18.50 35.13
N SER A 311 51.82 18.11 35.06
CA SER A 311 52.90 19.03 34.72
C SER A 311 54.12 18.29 34.21
N ILE A 312 54.92 19.01 33.45
CA ILE A 312 56.24 18.61 32.99
C ILE A 312 57.17 19.75 33.40
N ARG A 313 58.33 19.43 33.97
CA ARG A 313 59.37 20.43 34.29
C ARG A 313 60.77 19.86 34.13
N ILE A 314 61.72 20.76 34.00
CA ILE A 314 63.15 20.44 34.00
C ILE A 314 63.64 20.57 35.44
N VAL A 315 64.39 19.58 35.92
CA VAL A 315 64.92 19.55 37.29
C VAL A 315 66.41 19.83 37.31
N ASP A 316 67.11 19.41 36.26
CA ASP A 316 68.55 19.61 36.09
C ASP A 316 68.86 19.61 34.57
N THR A 317 70.11 19.85 34.20
CA THR A 317 70.66 19.89 32.84
C THR A 317 70.35 18.65 32.00
N LYS A 318 70.01 17.50 32.58
CA LYS A 318 69.62 16.28 31.85
C LYS A 318 68.32 15.65 32.34
N THR A 319 67.72 16.21 33.38
CA THR A 319 66.65 15.55 34.14
C THR A 319 65.32 16.24 33.88
N LEU A 320 64.36 15.46 33.40
CA LEU A 320 62.96 15.86 33.25
C LEU A 320 62.13 15.21 34.35
N GLU A 321 61.10 15.92 34.78
CA GLU A 321 60.10 15.44 35.72
C GLU A 321 58.71 15.55 35.11
N VAL A 322 57.92 14.49 35.28
CA VAL A 322 56.51 14.45 34.89
C VAL A 322 55.69 14.14 36.13
N THR A 323 54.75 15.03 36.44
CA THR A 323 53.75 14.84 37.51
C THR A 323 52.46 14.32 36.89
N TYR A 324 51.87 13.31 37.52
CA TYR A 324 50.65 12.65 37.08
C TYR A 324 49.45 13.03 37.97
N SER A 325 48.23 12.87 37.44
CA SER A 325 47.00 13.21 38.16
C SER A 325 46.77 12.37 39.41
N GLN A 326 47.25 11.12 39.39
CA GLN A 326 47.11 10.10 40.43
C GLN A 326 48.32 9.14 40.43
N ALA A 327 48.36 8.25 41.41
CA ALA A 327 49.45 7.27 41.54
C ALA A 327 49.42 6.25 40.39
N VAL A 328 50.58 5.99 39.80
CA VAL A 328 50.75 5.05 38.68
C VAL A 328 51.26 3.72 39.20
N ASN A 329 50.52 2.63 38.96
CA ASN A 329 50.87 1.31 39.49
C ASN A 329 51.75 0.47 38.56
N ASN A 330 52.19 0.99 37.42
CA ASN A 330 52.93 0.18 36.44
C ASN A 330 54.44 0.12 36.68
N LYS A 331 55.05 -1.00 36.25
CA LYS A 331 56.50 -1.09 36.05
C LYS A 331 56.93 -0.03 35.03
N LYS A 332 58.19 0.43 35.11
CA LYS A 332 58.77 1.56 34.36
C LYS A 332 58.06 1.80 33.00
N PRO A 333 57.35 2.92 32.83
CA PRO A 333 56.65 3.21 31.58
C PRO A 333 57.67 3.40 30.44
N LEU A 334 57.22 3.19 29.21
CA LEU A 334 58.02 3.52 28.03
C LEU A 334 57.89 5.02 27.79
N ILE A 335 59.01 5.74 27.86
CA ILE A 335 59.06 7.19 27.70
C ILE A 335 59.90 7.50 26.47
N ASN A 336 59.30 8.23 25.53
CA ASN A 336 59.97 8.78 24.36
C ASN A 336 60.07 10.28 24.53
N VAL A 337 61.28 10.81 24.38
CA VAL A 337 61.54 12.25 24.35
C VAL A 337 62.11 12.60 23.00
N GLU A 338 61.50 13.56 22.33
CA GLU A 338 61.87 13.99 20.98
C GLU A 338 62.04 15.51 20.95
N LYS A 339 63.07 15.99 20.24
CA LYS A 339 63.22 17.40 19.88
C LYS A 339 63.70 17.47 18.44
N ASN A 340 62.98 18.22 17.60
CA ASN A 340 63.29 18.43 16.19
C ASN A 340 63.54 17.11 15.41
N GLY A 341 62.74 16.06 15.64
CA GLY A 341 62.92 14.75 15.01
C GLY A 341 64.02 13.87 15.61
N VAL A 342 64.78 14.37 16.59
CA VAL A 342 65.83 13.60 17.28
C VAL A 342 65.25 12.98 18.54
N LEU A 343 65.29 11.65 18.62
CA LEU A 343 64.91 10.88 19.81
C LEU A 343 66.05 10.83 20.82
N TYR A 344 65.72 11.05 22.09
CA TYR A 344 66.64 10.97 23.21
C TYR A 344 66.45 9.66 23.96
N THR A 345 67.54 8.99 24.29
CA THR A 345 67.52 7.74 25.08
C THR A 345 67.37 8.07 26.56
N ILE A 346 66.54 7.29 27.26
CA ILE A 346 66.33 7.43 28.72
C ILE A 346 67.34 6.57 29.48
N SER A 347 68.27 7.22 30.21
CA SER A 347 69.38 6.55 30.91
C SER A 347 69.09 6.24 32.38
N ALA A 348 68.30 7.08 33.06
CA ALA A 348 67.87 6.87 34.44
C ALA A 348 66.36 7.10 34.56
N PHE A 349 65.69 6.35 35.44
CA PHE A 349 64.27 6.52 35.71
C PHE A 349 63.98 6.23 37.18
N LYS A 350 63.19 7.10 37.82
CA LYS A 350 62.80 6.96 39.22
C LYS A 350 61.38 7.46 39.44
N TRP A 351 60.64 6.73 40.27
CA TRP A 351 59.37 7.18 40.84
C TRP A 351 59.61 7.87 42.19
N ASN A 352 58.82 8.90 42.50
CA ASN A 352 58.67 9.33 43.88
C ASN A 352 57.94 8.25 44.71
N LYS A 353 57.96 8.38 46.05
CA LYS A 353 57.34 7.39 46.95
C LYS A 353 55.83 7.20 46.70
N ALA A 354 55.13 8.28 46.35
CA ALA A 354 53.69 8.26 46.06
C ALA A 354 53.35 7.74 44.65
N LYS A 355 54.35 7.48 43.80
CA LYS A 355 54.20 7.13 42.38
C LYS A 355 53.34 8.12 41.56
N THR A 356 53.33 9.39 41.97
CA THR A 356 52.64 10.49 41.28
C THR A 356 53.60 11.37 40.48
N VAL A 357 54.91 11.12 40.59
CA VAL A 357 55.96 11.88 39.91
C VAL A 357 57.03 10.93 39.42
N SER A 358 57.36 11.00 38.13
CA SER A 358 58.52 10.31 37.56
C SER A 358 59.60 11.31 37.16
N THR A 359 60.84 11.02 37.55
CA THR A 359 62.03 11.74 37.09
C THR A 359 62.87 10.83 36.21
N PHE A 360 63.39 11.35 35.11
CA PHE A 360 64.24 10.58 34.22
C PHE A 360 65.29 11.44 33.53
N ASP A 361 66.40 10.81 33.21
CA ASP A 361 67.52 11.45 32.52
C ASP A 361 67.51 11.11 31.04
N ILE A 362 67.79 12.10 30.20
CA ILE A 362 67.98 11.93 28.76
C ILE A 362 69.47 11.88 28.40
N SER A 363 69.82 11.26 27.27
CA SER A 363 71.20 11.03 26.84
C SER A 363 72.04 12.28 26.49
N GLY A 364 71.48 13.48 26.57
CA GLY A 364 72.16 14.75 26.27
C GLY A 364 71.70 15.89 27.19
N SER A 365 72.42 17.01 27.19
CA SER A 365 71.98 18.19 27.94
C SER A 365 70.73 18.81 27.31
N ILE A 366 69.83 19.29 28.16
CA ILE A 366 68.63 20.04 27.79
C ILE A 366 69.08 21.43 27.36
N THR A 367 68.72 21.81 26.13
CA THR A 367 69.08 23.09 25.51
C THR A 367 67.82 23.79 24.99
N ALA A 368 67.92 25.07 24.67
CA ALA A 368 66.79 25.86 24.17
C ALA A 368 66.03 25.16 23.03
N GLY A 369 64.69 25.16 23.09
CA GLY A 369 63.79 24.50 22.14
C GLY A 369 62.67 23.69 22.79
N LYS A 370 61.83 23.08 21.96
CA LYS A 370 60.65 22.31 22.40
C LYS A 370 60.94 20.81 22.44
N TYR A 371 60.68 20.20 23.59
CA TYR A 371 60.76 18.76 23.80
C TYR A 371 59.35 18.19 23.84
N ASN A 372 59.08 17.22 22.99
CA ASN A 372 57.85 16.43 22.99
C ASN A 372 58.10 15.15 23.78
N ILE A 373 57.20 14.84 24.71
CA ILE A 373 57.28 13.69 25.60
C ILE A 373 56.06 12.83 25.34
N THR A 374 56.30 11.55 25.09
CA THR A 374 55.25 10.54 24.95
C THR A 374 55.51 9.44 25.96
N ILE A 375 54.47 9.02 26.69
CA ILE A 375 54.56 8.02 27.74
C ILE A 375 53.52 6.93 27.46
N PHE A 376 53.98 5.70 27.35
CA PHE A 376 53.16 4.50 27.14
C PHE A 376 53.24 3.58 28.35
N GLY A 377 52.29 2.64 28.42
CA GLY A 377 52.23 1.66 29.50
C GLY A 377 51.70 2.26 30.80
N ILE A 378 50.89 3.30 30.76
CA ILE A 378 50.10 3.76 31.91
C ILE A 378 48.64 3.63 31.53
N ASP A 379 47.86 2.85 32.29
CA ASP A 379 46.41 2.65 32.08
C ASP A 379 46.00 2.27 30.64
N ASN A 380 46.89 1.63 29.86
CA ASN A 380 46.72 1.34 28.42
C ASN A 380 46.35 2.58 27.57
N ILE A 381 46.85 3.75 27.96
CA ILE A 381 46.71 4.98 27.20
C ILE A 381 48.08 5.53 26.82
N LYS A 382 48.13 6.32 25.76
CA LYS A 382 49.29 7.12 25.38
C LYS A 382 49.11 8.50 26.00
N LEU A 383 49.96 8.82 26.96
CA LEU A 383 50.07 10.16 27.50
C LEU A 383 51.06 10.95 26.65
N PHE A 384 50.78 12.21 26.37
CA PHE A 384 51.73 13.07 25.69
C PHE A 384 51.72 14.47 26.28
N GLY A 385 52.86 15.12 26.18
CA GLY A 385 52.97 16.53 26.49
C GLY A 385 54.22 17.13 25.90
N SER A 386 54.41 18.42 26.09
CA SER A 386 55.62 19.10 25.63
C SER A 386 56.04 20.17 26.61
N ILE A 387 57.34 20.47 26.60
CA ILE A 387 57.94 21.56 27.36
C ILE A 387 58.88 22.35 26.45
N ALA A 388 58.73 23.67 26.45
CA ALA A 388 59.63 24.59 25.77
C ALA A 388 60.65 25.18 26.75
N VAL A 389 61.88 25.32 26.28
CA VAL A 389 63.01 25.88 27.02
C VAL A 389 63.50 27.13 26.30
N GLU A 390 63.48 28.27 27.00
CA GLU A 390 63.99 29.54 26.49
C GLU A 390 65.38 29.82 27.08
N GLY A 391 66.44 29.72 26.27
CA GLY A 391 67.82 30.03 26.66
C GLY A 391 68.60 28.88 27.33
N GLU A 392 69.91 29.10 27.55
CA GLU A 392 70.86 28.09 28.07
C GLU A 392 71.02 28.11 29.60
N SER A 393 70.41 29.05 30.33
CA SER A 393 70.83 29.32 31.73
C SER A 393 69.76 29.71 32.75
N ALA A 394 68.47 29.69 32.43
CA ALA A 394 67.44 29.81 33.45
C ALA A 394 66.15 29.14 33.00
N LEU A 395 65.53 28.45 33.96
CA LEU A 395 64.34 27.62 33.87
C LEU A 395 63.08 28.43 33.50
N HIS A 396 63.05 29.09 32.34
CA HIS A 396 61.86 29.77 31.83
C HIS A 396 60.99 28.75 31.06
N ILE A 397 59.87 28.38 31.68
CA ILE A 397 58.86 27.48 31.10
C ILE A 397 57.86 28.35 30.34
N ALA A 398 57.89 28.29 29.01
CA ALA A 398 57.06 29.16 28.18
C ALA A 398 55.63 28.65 28.02
N ASP A 399 55.40 27.33 27.92
CA ASP A 399 54.06 26.71 27.94
C ASP A 399 54.18 25.19 28.04
N ALA A 400 53.31 24.56 28.83
CA ALA A 400 53.16 23.11 28.88
C ALA A 400 51.80 22.71 28.33
N ASN A 401 51.79 21.99 27.20
CA ASN A 401 50.58 21.39 26.62
C ASN A 401 50.65 19.88 26.81
N TYR A 402 49.59 19.28 27.33
CA TYR A 402 49.51 17.85 27.59
C TYR A 402 48.10 17.31 27.35
N GLY A 403 48.03 16.03 26.98
CA GLY A 403 46.81 15.32 26.65
C GLY A 403 47.02 13.81 26.72
N TYR A 404 46.00 13.06 26.33
CA TYR A 404 46.08 11.62 26.20
C TYR A 404 45.28 11.17 24.98
N GLU A 405 45.69 10.05 24.39
CA GLU A 405 44.95 9.37 23.34
C GLU A 405 44.92 7.87 23.61
N MET A 406 43.88 7.21 23.07
CA MET A 406 43.73 5.77 23.18
C MET A 406 44.78 5.07 22.33
N VAL A 407 45.36 4.00 22.86
CA VAL A 407 46.08 3.03 22.04
C VAL A 407 45.03 2.02 21.61
N GLU A 408 44.68 1.99 20.32
CA GLU A 408 43.85 0.91 19.77
C GLU A 408 44.63 -0.40 19.92
N ASP A 409 43.99 -1.41 20.51
CA ASP A 409 44.53 -2.78 20.63
C ASP A 409 44.52 -3.51 19.27
#